data_AF-A0AAE1M4K9-F1
#
_entry.id   AF-A0AAE1M4K9-F1
#
_cell.length_a   1.000
_cell.length_b   1.000
_cell.length_c   1.000
_cell.angle_alpha   90.00
_cell.angle_beta   90.00
_cell.angle_gamma   90.00
#
_symmetry.space_group_name_H-M   'P 1'
#
loop_
_entity.id
_entity.type
_entity.pdbx_description
1 polymer ?
#
loop_
_entity_poly.entity_id
_entity_poly.type
_entity_poly.pdbx_seq_one_letter_code
_entity_poly.pdbx_strand_id
1 'polypeptide(L)'
;MAHVDYVLFEAALGYALFNVVHQADAVGAKLKEVQTAVNELPKFSKMVNLVNFTPFSGHVEALENVNLISEGIVSDQLKSVLELNLPQTSGKKSKITLGVAEKNLGSAIKTQFPGLSIETIETSVVVAELIRGIRLHAEKLLKGLQTGDLSKASLGLAHAYSRAKVKFNVTRNDNHIIQAIATVDFQDKGVNGFFMRLREWYGSHFPELQRFASDNYTYAQLVGVIGNKKTLTDEKLHDIAAILGEDGEKAQAIIDAAKVSMGYDLAGTDFEIIDQLSRLVLKQADNRRNTSTYLDEKLDQVAPNLKALLGSSVAARLISHAGSLTSLAKLPSSTLQILGAEKALFRALKTKGNTPKFGLLFHAGAIAKASKQNKGRMSRCVANKASMASRIDVFSAEPSTRFGDAFKQQVDERLEFYATGKRPTKNSDVIKSVMESLGDAGETFDEDMIDAPDAAASKKDKKDKKDKKKDKKDKKEKKEKKRKHEEDEDVPMTNAADGEKKKKKKKSKGSKDEWAQPEVGVEIMGKYGDGALACDKGDNKMSDEKLGKKKKLSAMLANERSTDLDQDSEEHSEPKPTKERSNEVQQKPVV
;
A
#
# COMPACT_ATOMS: atom_id res chain seq x y z
N MET A 1 6.36 49.87 27.30
CA MET A 1 6.15 48.48 26.83
C MET A 1 4.71 48.37 26.35
N ALA A 2 4.40 47.51 25.39
CA ALA A 2 3.02 47.35 24.94
C ALA A 2 2.23 46.53 25.97
N HIS A 3 1.25 47.17 26.62
CA HIS A 3 0.23 46.48 27.41
C HIS A 3 -0.63 45.65 26.44
N VAL A 4 -0.87 44.38 26.75
CA VAL A 4 -1.63 43.43 25.91
C VAL A 4 -2.96 43.15 26.62
N ASP A 5 -4.05 43.71 26.12
CA ASP A 5 -5.35 43.63 26.78
C ASP A 5 -6.05 42.29 26.50
N TYR A 6 -5.98 41.83 25.24
CA TYR A 6 -6.58 40.58 24.79
C TYR A 6 -5.57 39.73 24.03
N VAL A 7 -5.80 38.41 24.00
CA VAL A 7 -5.04 37.46 23.17
C VAL A 7 -6.02 36.58 22.40
N LEU A 8 -5.84 36.54 21.07
CA LEU A 8 -6.53 35.62 20.18
C LEU A 8 -5.79 34.27 20.20
N PHE A 9 -6.52 33.19 20.46
CA PHE A 9 -6.02 31.82 20.38
C PHE A 9 -6.86 31.01 19.38
N GLU A 10 -6.19 30.54 18.33
CA GLU A 10 -6.80 29.77 17.24
C GLU A 10 -6.63 28.28 17.54
N ALA A 11 -7.73 27.54 17.61
CA ALA A 11 -7.76 26.14 17.99
C ALA A 11 -8.45 25.30 16.91
N ALA A 12 -8.14 24.00 16.84
CA ALA A 12 -8.76 23.08 15.87
C ALA A 12 -10.28 22.91 16.03
N LEU A 13 -10.85 23.41 17.13
CA LEU A 13 -12.28 23.41 17.42
C LEU A 13 -12.95 24.78 17.21
N GLY A 14 -12.20 25.88 17.05
CA GLY A 14 -12.76 27.24 16.96
C GLY A 14 -11.82 28.33 17.46
N TYR A 15 -12.35 29.55 17.55
CA TYR A 15 -11.63 30.73 18.04
C TYR A 15 -11.89 30.97 19.54
N ALA A 16 -10.83 31.21 20.30
CA ALA A 16 -10.91 31.62 21.70
C ALA A 16 -10.31 33.01 21.89
N LEU A 17 -11.01 33.88 22.62
CA LEU A 17 -10.51 35.18 23.04
C LEU A 17 -10.27 35.21 24.55
N PHE A 18 -9.05 35.53 24.95
CA PHE A 18 -8.64 35.68 26.33
C PHE A 18 -8.40 37.15 26.67
N ASN A 19 -8.77 37.57 27.88
CA ASN A 19 -8.43 38.86 28.48
C ASN A 19 -7.26 38.65 29.44
N VAL A 20 -6.23 39.51 29.37
CA VAL A 20 -5.02 39.41 30.20
C VAL A 20 -5.17 40.31 31.42
N VAL A 21 -5.52 39.73 32.56
CA VAL A 21 -5.76 40.47 33.81
C VAL A 21 -4.45 40.82 34.53
N HIS A 22 -3.45 39.95 34.45
CA HIS A 22 -2.12 40.17 35.03
C HIS A 22 -1.04 39.82 34.02
N GLN A 23 -0.34 40.84 33.52
CA GLN A 23 0.81 40.69 32.62
C GLN A 23 2.09 40.46 33.42
N ALA A 24 2.95 39.57 32.92
CA ALA A 24 4.33 39.48 33.38
C ALA A 24 5.15 40.66 32.82
N ASP A 25 6.08 41.19 33.61
CA ASP A 25 7.03 42.21 33.14
C ASP A 25 7.87 41.66 31.98
N ALA A 26 7.94 42.41 30.88
CA ALA A 26 8.74 42.07 29.70
C ALA A 26 10.26 41.97 30.02
N VAL A 27 10.75 42.69 31.04
CA VAL A 27 12.12 42.56 31.55
C VAL A 27 12.28 41.26 32.35
N GLY A 28 11.27 40.91 33.16
CA GLY A 28 11.23 39.70 33.98
C GLY A 28 10.89 38.40 33.22
N ALA A 29 10.42 38.46 31.98
CA ALA A 29 9.88 37.31 31.22
C ALA A 29 10.85 36.12 31.06
N LYS A 30 12.17 36.35 31.16
CA LYS A 30 13.22 35.31 31.09
C LYS A 30 13.65 34.75 32.46
N LEU A 31 13.10 35.26 33.57
CA LEU A 31 13.38 34.75 34.91
C LEU A 31 12.78 33.35 35.08
N LYS A 32 13.53 32.46 35.73
CA LYS A 32 13.13 31.05 35.94
C LYS A 32 11.78 30.92 36.64
N GLU A 33 11.50 31.80 37.59
CA GLU A 33 10.25 31.85 38.38
C GLU A 33 9.03 32.25 37.54
N VAL A 34 9.19 33.14 36.57
CA VAL A 34 8.13 33.53 35.63
C VAL A 34 7.85 32.38 34.65
N GLN A 35 8.92 31.74 34.16
CA GLN A 35 8.82 30.57 33.29
C GLN A 35 8.16 29.36 33.99
N THR A 36 8.43 29.10 35.27
CA THR A 36 7.71 28.05 36.02
C THR A 36 6.26 28.44 36.29
N ALA A 37 5.96 29.72 36.58
CA ALA A 37 4.60 30.20 36.78
C ALA A 37 3.69 30.02 35.55
N VAL A 38 4.21 30.09 34.32
CA VAL A 38 3.45 29.80 33.09
C VAL A 38 3.14 28.29 32.95
N ASN A 39 4.05 27.42 33.40
CA ASN A 39 3.83 25.97 33.37
C ASN A 39 2.80 25.50 34.44
N GLU A 40 2.60 26.27 35.52
CA GLU A 40 1.66 25.95 36.58
C GLU A 40 0.27 26.56 36.35
N LEU A 41 -0.72 25.72 36.01
CA LEU A 41 -2.11 26.14 35.78
C LEU A 41 -2.68 27.09 36.86
N PRO A 42 -2.51 26.87 38.18
CA PRO A 42 -3.09 27.74 39.22
C PRO A 42 -2.44 29.13 39.33
N LYS A 43 -1.28 29.33 38.69
CA LYS A 43 -0.61 30.63 38.54
C LYS A 43 -1.01 31.25 37.20
N PHE A 44 -0.95 30.49 36.12
CA PHE A 44 -1.29 30.96 34.77
C PHE A 44 -2.77 31.37 34.61
N SER A 45 -3.71 30.67 35.26
CA SER A 45 -5.14 31.02 35.25
C SER A 45 -5.48 32.33 35.97
N LYS A 46 -4.52 32.95 36.68
CA LYS A 46 -4.64 34.31 37.22
C LYS A 46 -4.14 35.38 36.24
N MET A 47 -3.37 34.99 35.23
CA MET A 47 -2.85 35.89 34.19
C MET A 47 -3.88 36.09 33.07
N VAL A 48 -4.53 35.01 32.63
CA VAL A 48 -5.50 35.01 31.52
C VAL A 48 -6.86 34.47 31.93
N ASN A 49 -7.92 35.20 31.54
CA ASN A 49 -9.32 34.78 31.67
C ASN A 49 -9.95 34.57 30.29
N LEU A 50 -10.65 33.45 30.09
CA LEU A 50 -11.43 33.22 28.87
C LEU A 50 -12.63 34.19 28.83
N VAL A 51 -12.74 34.98 27.76
CA VAL A 51 -13.87 35.88 27.50
C VAL A 51 -14.96 35.14 26.73
N ASN A 52 -14.57 34.53 25.60
CA ASN A 52 -15.47 33.79 24.72
C ASN A 52 -14.68 32.67 24.02
N PHE A 53 -15.34 31.53 23.81
CA PHE A 53 -14.89 30.48 22.90
C PHE A 53 -16.02 30.20 21.92
N THR A 54 -15.78 30.51 20.65
CA THR A 54 -16.73 30.29 19.55
C THR A 54 -16.26 29.06 18.75
N PRO A 55 -16.90 27.90 18.93
CA PRO A 55 -16.56 26.69 18.17
C PRO A 55 -17.00 26.82 16.70
N PHE A 56 -16.29 26.14 15.80
CA PHE A 56 -16.73 25.95 14.43
C PHE A 56 -17.99 25.06 14.39
N SER A 57 -18.93 25.37 13.50
CA SER A 57 -20.17 24.63 13.30
C SER A 57 -19.95 23.23 12.70
N GLY A 58 -18.84 23.02 11.99
CA GLY A 58 -18.49 21.74 11.39
C GLY A 58 -17.10 21.71 10.76
N HIS A 59 -16.72 20.51 10.30
CA HIS A 59 -15.38 20.23 9.78
C HIS A 59 -15.05 20.94 8.45
N VAL A 60 -16.07 21.29 7.66
CA VAL A 60 -15.90 22.04 6.39
C VAL A 60 -15.48 23.48 6.69
N GLU A 61 -16.23 24.14 7.58
CA GLU A 61 -15.95 25.49 8.06
C GLU A 61 -14.61 25.56 8.81
N ALA A 62 -14.28 24.56 9.64
CA ALA A 62 -12.96 24.47 10.28
C ALA A 62 -11.81 24.35 9.26
N LEU A 63 -12.00 23.60 8.18
CA LEU A 63 -11.03 23.47 7.09
C LEU A 63 -10.87 24.78 6.31
N GLU A 64 -11.97 25.46 6.01
CA GLU A 64 -11.97 26.77 5.34
C GLU A 64 -11.26 27.83 6.18
N ASN A 65 -11.61 27.97 7.46
CA ASN A 65 -10.93 28.88 8.38
C ASN A 65 -9.42 28.58 8.47
N VAL A 66 -9.00 27.31 8.58
CA VAL A 66 -7.56 26.96 8.60
C VAL A 66 -6.85 27.28 7.29
N ASN A 67 -7.50 27.13 6.13
CA ASN A 67 -6.91 27.57 4.86
C ASN A 67 -6.71 29.09 4.85
N LEU A 68 -7.71 29.87 5.25
CA LEU A 68 -7.65 31.33 5.32
C LEU A 68 -6.58 31.82 6.32
N ILE A 69 -6.53 31.24 7.53
CA ILE A 69 -5.47 31.52 8.52
C ILE A 69 -4.09 31.21 7.91
N SER A 70 -3.92 30.06 7.25
CA SER A 70 -2.63 29.66 6.63
C SER A 70 -2.15 30.58 5.52
N GLU A 71 -3.04 31.41 4.99
CA GLU A 71 -2.78 32.40 3.93
C GLU A 71 -2.79 33.84 4.49
N GLY A 72 -2.97 34.00 5.81
CA GLY A 72 -2.97 35.29 6.52
C GLY A 72 -4.27 36.11 6.38
N ILE A 73 -5.35 35.48 5.92
CA ILE A 73 -6.63 36.13 5.59
C ILE A 73 -7.60 35.99 6.77
N VAL A 74 -8.28 37.08 7.13
CA VAL A 74 -9.33 37.08 8.17
C VAL A 74 -10.62 36.53 7.58
N SER A 75 -11.16 35.46 8.17
CA SER A 75 -12.48 34.91 7.81
C SER A 75 -13.62 35.77 8.37
N ASP A 76 -14.81 35.70 7.76
CA ASP A 76 -15.99 36.40 8.25
C ASP A 76 -16.42 35.93 9.66
N GLN A 77 -16.13 34.68 10.03
CA GLN A 77 -16.29 34.20 11.40
C GLN A 77 -15.31 34.87 12.36
N LEU A 78 -14.01 34.92 12.05
CA LEU A 78 -13.03 35.59 12.91
C LEU A 78 -13.37 37.08 13.08
N LYS A 79 -13.76 37.74 11.97
CA LYS A 79 -14.25 39.11 11.99
C LYS A 79 -15.46 39.27 12.93
N SER A 80 -16.47 38.41 12.81
CA SER A 80 -17.67 38.42 13.68
C SER A 80 -17.33 38.17 15.16
N VAL A 81 -16.39 37.27 15.44
CA VAL A 81 -15.91 36.99 16.81
C VAL A 81 -15.17 38.19 17.39
N LEU A 82 -14.39 38.93 16.59
CA LEU A 82 -13.72 40.14 17.04
C LEU A 82 -14.72 41.30 17.25
N GLU A 83 -15.68 41.49 16.35
CA GLU A 83 -16.75 42.51 16.46
C GLU A 83 -17.66 42.31 17.68
N LEU A 84 -17.98 41.07 18.02
CA LEU A 84 -18.86 40.74 19.15
C LEU A 84 -18.18 40.92 20.52
N ASN A 85 -16.87 40.68 20.61
CA ASN A 85 -16.17 40.55 21.89
C ASN A 85 -15.21 41.69 22.23
N LEU A 86 -14.79 42.52 21.26
CA LEU A 86 -13.90 43.66 21.50
C LEU A 86 -14.71 44.97 21.56
N PRO A 87 -14.54 45.82 22.61
CA PRO A 87 -15.28 47.07 22.70
C PRO A 87 -14.89 48.04 21.58
N GLN A 88 -15.89 48.60 20.89
CA GLN A 88 -15.66 49.53 19.78
C GLN A 88 -14.98 50.82 20.27
N THR A 89 -13.71 51.02 19.88
CA THR A 89 -12.96 52.24 20.18
C THR A 89 -12.64 53.04 18.92
N SER A 90 -12.88 54.35 18.95
CA SER A 90 -12.20 55.27 18.04
C SER A 90 -10.75 55.41 18.48
N GLY A 91 -9.81 54.82 17.74
CA GLY A 91 -8.38 54.65 18.10
C GLY A 91 -7.53 55.92 18.28
N LYS A 92 -8.14 57.07 18.57
CA LYS A 92 -7.53 58.38 18.85
C LYS A 92 -7.30 58.66 20.34
N LYS A 93 -7.98 57.96 21.27
CA LYS A 93 -7.86 58.20 22.73
C LYS A 93 -7.57 56.96 23.57
N SER A 94 -8.16 55.81 23.21
CA SER A 94 -7.82 54.51 23.78
C SER A 94 -7.64 53.52 22.63
N LYS A 95 -6.54 52.75 22.67
CA LYS A 95 -6.29 51.65 21.73
C LYS A 95 -6.29 50.37 22.53
N ILE A 96 -6.93 49.34 21.98
CA ILE A 96 -6.99 48.01 22.58
C ILE A 96 -5.92 47.17 21.90
N THR A 97 -5.02 46.58 22.67
CA THR A 97 -3.95 45.73 22.15
C THR A 97 -4.38 44.28 22.11
N LEU A 98 -4.45 43.72 20.91
CA LEU A 98 -4.68 42.30 20.67
C LEU A 98 -3.35 41.59 20.38
N GLY A 99 -3.04 40.56 21.16
CA GLY A 99 -1.99 39.59 20.88
C GLY A 99 -2.46 38.57 19.85
N VAL A 100 -1.73 38.42 18.74
CA VAL A 100 -2.05 37.50 17.63
C VAL A 100 -0.86 36.58 17.37
N ALA A 101 -1.11 35.33 16.96
CA ALA A 101 -0.05 34.37 16.67
C ALA A 101 0.77 34.78 15.43
N GLU A 102 0.10 35.02 14.30
CA GLU A 102 0.76 35.33 13.03
C GLU A 102 0.74 36.82 12.66
N LYS A 103 1.81 37.24 11.97
CA LYS A 103 2.06 38.60 11.53
C LYS A 103 1.26 39.01 10.29
N ASN A 104 1.02 38.08 9.36
CA ASN A 104 0.21 38.33 8.18
C ASN A 104 -1.26 38.54 8.59
N LEU A 105 -1.80 37.58 9.36
CA LEU A 105 -3.12 37.69 9.98
C LEU A 105 -3.25 38.96 10.84
N GLY A 106 -2.28 39.25 11.71
CA GLY A 106 -2.28 40.49 12.50
C GLY A 106 -2.30 41.77 11.65
N SER A 107 -1.68 41.77 10.47
CA SER A 107 -1.72 42.90 9.54
C SER A 107 -3.08 43.01 8.82
N ALA A 108 -3.71 41.88 8.49
CA ALA A 108 -5.05 41.85 7.92
C ALA A 108 -6.12 42.30 8.94
N ILE A 109 -6.09 41.80 10.19
CA ILE A 109 -6.98 42.26 11.28
C ILE A 109 -6.81 43.77 11.50
N LYS A 110 -5.57 44.29 11.53
CA LYS A 110 -5.31 45.74 11.70
C LYS A 110 -5.90 46.59 10.58
N THR A 111 -5.99 46.04 9.38
CA THR A 111 -6.57 46.71 8.20
C THR A 111 -8.10 46.77 8.29
N GLN A 112 -8.74 45.72 8.81
CA GLN A 112 -10.19 45.70 9.05
C GLN A 112 -10.58 46.51 10.31
N PHE A 113 -9.74 46.51 11.34
CA PHE A 113 -10.02 47.09 12.66
C PHE A 113 -9.00 48.18 13.06
N PRO A 114 -9.08 49.40 12.48
CA PRO A 114 -8.12 50.48 12.73
C PRO A 114 -8.13 51.05 14.17
N GLY A 115 -9.04 50.61 15.04
CA GLY A 115 -9.06 50.92 16.47
C GLY A 115 -8.08 50.09 17.31
N LEU A 116 -7.57 48.96 16.79
CA LEU A 116 -6.73 48.02 17.53
C LEU A 116 -5.23 48.32 17.37
N SER A 117 -4.51 48.27 18.49
CA SER A 117 -3.08 47.89 18.47
C SER A 117 -3.01 46.38 18.27
N ILE A 118 -2.06 45.90 17.48
CA ILE A 118 -1.83 44.46 17.32
C ILE A 118 -0.36 44.17 17.54
N GLU A 119 -0.10 43.28 18.49
CA GLU A 119 1.21 42.75 18.85
C GLU A 119 1.24 41.27 18.47
N THR A 120 2.40 40.77 18.06
CA THR A 120 2.57 39.40 17.57
C THR A 120 3.69 38.68 18.29
N ILE A 121 3.79 37.37 18.09
CA ILE A 121 4.87 36.54 18.63
C ILE A 121 6.26 37.07 18.22
N GLU A 122 6.38 37.70 17.04
CA GLU A 122 7.62 38.34 16.59
C GLU A 122 7.92 39.67 17.29
N THR A 123 6.91 40.50 17.59
CA THR A 123 7.11 41.84 18.15
C THR A 123 7.15 41.86 19.68
N SER A 124 6.46 40.93 20.34
CA SER A 124 6.32 40.89 21.79
C SER A 124 6.53 39.49 22.37
N VAL A 125 7.64 39.34 23.10
CA VAL A 125 7.96 38.12 23.88
C VAL A 125 6.85 37.81 24.91
N VAL A 126 6.14 38.82 25.41
CA VAL A 126 5.01 38.64 26.34
C VAL A 126 3.83 37.96 25.62
N VAL A 127 3.52 38.34 24.37
CA VAL A 127 2.50 37.66 23.55
C VAL A 127 2.92 36.22 23.26
N ALA A 128 4.19 35.99 22.96
CA ALA A 128 4.73 34.64 22.74
C ALA A 128 4.52 33.71 23.94
N GLU A 129 4.84 34.16 25.15
CA GLU A 129 4.67 33.36 26.38
C GLU A 129 3.20 33.20 26.77
N LEU A 130 2.35 34.21 26.57
CA LEU A 130 0.91 34.10 26.80
C LEU A 130 0.25 33.07 25.85
N ILE A 131 0.54 33.12 24.55
CA ILE A 131 0.02 32.15 23.58
C ILE A 131 0.57 30.74 23.86
N ARG A 132 1.83 30.62 24.27
CA ARG A 132 2.45 29.34 24.70
C ARG A 132 1.76 28.76 25.93
N GLY A 133 1.50 29.57 26.96
CA GLY A 133 0.78 29.15 28.16
C GLY A 133 -0.67 28.76 27.89
N ILE A 134 -1.38 29.54 27.06
CA ILE A 134 -2.74 29.19 26.61
C ILE A 134 -2.72 27.85 25.87
N ARG A 135 -1.76 27.63 24.96
CA ARG A 135 -1.62 26.37 24.21
C ARG A 135 -1.32 25.17 25.13
N LEU A 136 -0.48 25.35 26.15
CA LEU A 136 -0.15 24.31 27.13
C LEU A 136 -1.36 23.89 27.98
N HIS A 137 -2.20 24.86 28.36
CA HIS A 137 -3.34 24.64 29.26
C HIS A 137 -4.70 24.60 28.55
N ALA A 138 -4.73 24.57 27.20
CA ALA A 138 -5.93 24.79 26.39
C ALA A 138 -7.13 23.93 26.78
N GLU A 139 -6.94 22.61 26.97
CA GLU A 139 -8.01 21.68 27.36
C GLU A 139 -8.61 21.96 28.76
N LYS A 140 -7.94 22.76 29.60
CA LYS A 140 -8.38 23.13 30.96
C LYS A 140 -8.86 24.58 31.05
N LEU A 141 -8.45 25.43 30.12
CA LEU A 141 -8.90 26.83 30.00
C LEU A 141 -10.19 26.97 29.20
N LEU A 142 -10.38 26.13 28.17
CA LEU A 142 -11.60 26.10 27.35
C LEU A 142 -12.71 25.32 28.09
N LYS A 143 -13.64 26.06 28.70
CA LYS A 143 -14.77 25.48 29.44
C LYS A 143 -15.69 24.69 28.50
N GLY A 144 -16.05 23.48 28.88
CA GLY A 144 -17.04 22.63 28.18
C GLY A 144 -16.47 21.56 27.25
N LEU A 145 -15.14 21.49 27.07
CA LEU A 145 -14.47 20.41 26.34
C LEU A 145 -14.16 19.24 27.30
N GLN A 146 -14.13 18.00 26.80
CA GLN A 146 -13.50 16.89 27.53
C GLN A 146 -12.01 16.80 27.19
N THR A 147 -11.23 16.22 28.12
CA THR A 147 -9.80 15.96 27.91
C THR A 147 -9.59 15.06 26.68
N GLY A 148 -8.72 15.49 25.77
CA GLY A 148 -8.44 14.82 24.51
C GLY A 148 -9.35 15.20 23.33
N ASP A 149 -10.44 15.94 23.50
CA ASP A 149 -11.30 16.35 22.36
C ASP A 149 -10.57 17.30 21.39
N LEU A 150 -9.76 18.21 21.93
CA LEU A 150 -8.93 19.11 21.14
C LEU A 150 -7.90 18.32 20.30
N SER A 151 -7.34 17.24 20.83
CA SER A 151 -6.39 16.38 20.10
C SER A 151 -7.07 15.57 18.98
N LYS A 152 -8.27 15.02 19.21
CA LYS A 152 -9.08 14.34 18.18
C LYS A 152 -9.43 15.30 17.04
N ALA A 153 -9.90 16.51 17.37
CA ALA A 153 -10.22 17.55 16.41
C ALA A 153 -8.98 17.97 15.60
N SER A 154 -7.85 18.19 16.27
CA SER A 154 -6.58 18.52 15.62
C SER A 154 -6.13 17.45 14.63
N LEU A 155 -6.28 16.16 14.96
CA LEU A 155 -5.98 15.04 14.06
C LEU A 155 -6.90 15.01 12.84
N GLY A 156 -8.22 15.16 13.04
CA GLY A 156 -9.20 15.19 11.95
C GLY A 156 -8.97 16.36 11.00
N LEU A 157 -8.71 17.55 11.55
CA LEU A 157 -8.46 18.78 10.82
C LEU A 157 -7.11 18.75 10.08
N ALA A 158 -6.04 18.25 10.71
CA ALA A 158 -4.76 18.05 10.04
C ALA A 158 -4.88 17.09 8.84
N HIS A 159 -5.61 15.96 9.00
CA HIS A 159 -5.89 15.08 7.88
C HIS A 159 -6.73 15.75 6.78
N ALA A 160 -7.72 16.58 7.10
CA ALA A 160 -8.49 17.34 6.12
C ALA A 160 -7.62 18.34 5.35
N TYR A 161 -6.87 19.18 6.07
CA TYR A 161 -5.97 20.19 5.51
C TYR A 161 -4.88 19.58 4.62
N SER A 162 -4.20 18.53 5.09
CA SER A 162 -3.17 17.84 4.30
C SER A 162 -3.74 17.22 3.02
N ARG A 163 -4.93 16.60 3.07
CA ARG A 163 -5.58 16.06 1.86
C ARG A 163 -5.99 17.15 0.88
N ALA A 164 -6.46 18.29 1.37
CA ALA A 164 -6.84 19.44 0.55
C ALA A 164 -5.62 20.07 -0.16
N LYS A 165 -4.58 20.48 0.59
CA LYS A 165 -3.38 21.12 0.01
C LYS A 165 -2.58 20.18 -0.92
N VAL A 166 -2.60 18.86 -0.68
CA VAL A 166 -1.98 17.85 -1.57
C VAL A 166 -2.91 17.43 -2.74
N LYS A 167 -4.15 17.92 -2.80
CA LYS A 167 -5.19 17.50 -3.78
C LYS A 167 -5.34 15.97 -3.86
N PHE A 168 -5.42 15.30 -2.70
CA PHE A 168 -5.45 13.84 -2.62
C PHE A 168 -6.67 13.26 -3.34
N ASN A 169 -6.47 12.69 -4.53
CA ASN A 169 -7.55 12.18 -5.36
C ASN A 169 -8.02 10.78 -4.91
N VAL A 170 -9.22 10.74 -4.32
CA VAL A 170 -9.86 9.52 -3.83
C VAL A 170 -10.14 8.50 -4.95
N THR A 171 -10.38 8.94 -6.19
CA THR A 171 -10.69 8.00 -7.29
C THR A 171 -9.47 7.17 -7.70
N ARG A 172 -8.25 7.68 -7.46
CA ARG A 172 -6.98 7.02 -7.80
C ARG A 172 -6.40 6.16 -6.65
N ASN A 173 -7.23 5.85 -5.64
CA ASN A 173 -6.87 4.96 -4.54
C ASN A 173 -6.63 3.51 -5.01
N ASP A 174 -5.37 3.09 -5.00
CA ASP A 174 -4.90 1.79 -5.45
C ASP A 174 -5.12 0.65 -4.43
N ASN A 175 -5.37 0.96 -3.16
CA ASN A 175 -5.68 -0.05 -2.14
C ASN A 175 -6.88 -0.93 -2.54
N HIS A 176 -7.90 -0.37 -3.20
CA HIS A 176 -9.04 -1.15 -3.69
C HIS A 176 -8.63 -2.22 -4.73
N ILE A 177 -7.62 -1.97 -5.56
CA ILE A 177 -7.08 -2.94 -6.52
C ILE A 177 -6.33 -4.05 -5.78
N ILE A 178 -5.56 -3.70 -4.75
CA ILE A 178 -4.80 -4.62 -3.90
C ILE A 178 -5.74 -5.59 -3.16
N GLN A 179 -6.82 -5.07 -2.54
CA GLN A 179 -7.81 -5.91 -1.87
C GLN A 179 -8.64 -6.73 -2.86
N ALA A 180 -9.01 -6.16 -4.02
CA ALA A 180 -9.79 -6.88 -5.03
C ALA A 180 -9.02 -8.08 -5.61
N ILE A 181 -7.74 -7.94 -5.99
CA ILE A 181 -6.97 -9.09 -6.50
C ILE A 181 -6.69 -10.14 -5.41
N ALA A 182 -6.46 -9.74 -4.16
CA ALA A 182 -6.36 -10.67 -3.05
C ALA A 182 -7.68 -11.42 -2.81
N THR A 183 -8.82 -10.75 -2.98
CA THR A 183 -10.15 -11.34 -2.90
C THR A 183 -10.41 -12.32 -4.04
N VAL A 184 -10.02 -12.01 -5.29
CA VAL A 184 -10.11 -12.94 -6.42
C VAL A 184 -9.22 -14.18 -6.21
N ASP A 185 -7.96 -14.00 -5.79
CA ASP A 185 -7.03 -15.12 -5.53
C ASP A 185 -7.44 -15.98 -4.30
N PHE A 186 -8.29 -15.46 -3.42
CA PHE A 186 -8.97 -16.21 -2.36
C PHE A 186 -10.25 -16.90 -2.86
N GLN A 187 -11.10 -16.18 -3.59
CA GLN A 187 -12.33 -16.70 -4.20
C GLN A 187 -12.03 -17.88 -5.13
N ASP A 188 -11.02 -17.81 -5.99
CA ASP A 188 -10.63 -18.90 -6.90
C ASP A 188 -10.33 -20.21 -6.16
N LYS A 189 -9.65 -20.13 -5.01
CA LYS A 189 -9.35 -21.30 -4.17
C LYS A 189 -10.61 -21.83 -3.47
N GLY A 190 -11.43 -20.94 -2.91
CA GLY A 190 -12.67 -21.30 -2.24
C GLY A 190 -13.67 -21.96 -3.18
N VAL A 191 -13.92 -21.33 -4.34
CA VAL A 191 -14.78 -21.84 -5.42
C VAL A 191 -14.34 -23.23 -5.87
N ASN A 192 -13.04 -23.43 -6.15
CA ASN A 192 -12.54 -24.76 -6.54
C ASN A 192 -12.69 -25.80 -5.41
N GLY A 193 -12.45 -25.41 -4.14
CA GLY A 193 -12.66 -26.29 -2.98
C GLY A 193 -14.12 -26.72 -2.82
N PHE A 194 -15.06 -25.79 -2.96
CA PHE A 194 -16.49 -26.09 -2.91
C PHE A 194 -16.96 -26.94 -4.10
N PHE A 195 -16.46 -26.68 -5.32
CA PHE A 195 -16.74 -27.52 -6.48
C PHE A 195 -16.27 -28.97 -6.27
N MET A 196 -15.03 -29.17 -5.80
CA MET A 196 -14.53 -30.53 -5.53
C MET A 196 -15.36 -31.23 -4.44
N ARG A 197 -15.80 -30.50 -3.40
CA ARG A 197 -16.68 -31.07 -2.37
C ARG A 197 -18.08 -31.44 -2.89
N LEU A 198 -18.65 -30.62 -3.78
CA LEU A 198 -19.93 -30.90 -4.43
C LEU A 198 -19.85 -32.13 -5.35
N ARG A 199 -18.76 -32.26 -6.12
CA ARG A 199 -18.51 -33.43 -6.99
C ARG A 199 -18.38 -34.73 -6.20
N GLU A 200 -17.65 -34.72 -5.08
CA GLU A 200 -17.50 -35.90 -4.22
C GLU A 200 -18.86 -36.34 -3.62
N TRP A 201 -19.62 -35.37 -3.10
CA TRP A 201 -20.88 -35.66 -2.41
C TRP A 201 -21.98 -36.13 -3.37
N TYR A 202 -22.23 -35.38 -4.46
CA TYR A 202 -23.25 -35.76 -5.44
C TYR A 202 -22.81 -36.92 -6.34
N GLY A 203 -21.50 -37.03 -6.63
CA GLY A 203 -20.93 -38.17 -7.34
C GLY A 203 -21.11 -39.51 -6.61
N SER A 204 -21.41 -39.51 -5.31
CA SER A 204 -21.78 -40.73 -4.59
C SER A 204 -23.24 -41.19 -4.87
N HIS A 205 -24.11 -40.27 -5.28
CA HIS A 205 -25.50 -40.54 -5.72
C HIS A 205 -25.57 -40.86 -7.21
N PHE A 206 -24.83 -40.12 -8.04
CA PHE A 206 -24.80 -40.24 -9.50
C PHE A 206 -23.35 -40.10 -10.04
N PRO A 207 -22.51 -41.14 -9.92
CA PRO A 207 -21.09 -41.08 -10.29
C PRO A 207 -20.85 -40.86 -11.78
N GLU A 208 -21.77 -41.31 -12.63
CA GLU A 208 -21.64 -41.22 -14.08
C GLU A 208 -21.65 -39.76 -14.59
N LEU A 209 -22.30 -38.83 -13.87
CA LEU A 209 -22.35 -37.40 -14.24
C LEU A 209 -20.96 -36.77 -14.38
N GLN A 210 -19.97 -37.23 -13.60
CA GLN A 210 -18.59 -36.75 -13.68
C GLN A 210 -17.91 -37.06 -15.01
N ARG A 211 -18.36 -38.08 -15.74
CA ARG A 211 -17.84 -38.43 -17.07
C ARG A 211 -18.37 -37.49 -18.17
N PHE A 212 -19.56 -36.92 -17.99
CA PHE A 212 -20.20 -36.04 -18.97
C PHE A 212 -19.82 -34.57 -18.77
N ALA A 213 -19.82 -34.08 -17.52
CA ALA A 213 -19.49 -32.69 -17.18
C ALA A 213 -18.05 -32.57 -16.65
N SER A 214 -17.11 -32.26 -17.53
CA SER A 214 -15.69 -32.08 -17.20
C SER A 214 -15.39 -30.74 -16.51
N ASP A 215 -16.09 -29.68 -16.88
CA ASP A 215 -16.03 -28.40 -16.18
C ASP A 215 -16.83 -28.43 -14.87
N ASN A 216 -16.38 -27.66 -13.89
CA ASN A 216 -16.92 -27.64 -12.55
C ASN A 216 -18.16 -26.73 -12.41
N TYR A 217 -18.24 -25.62 -13.16
CA TYR A 217 -19.39 -24.71 -13.14
C TYR A 217 -20.61 -25.39 -13.79
N THR A 218 -20.43 -25.97 -14.98
CA THR A 218 -21.47 -26.79 -15.65
C THR A 218 -21.92 -27.97 -14.80
N TYR A 219 -21.00 -28.67 -14.10
CA TYR A 219 -21.38 -29.75 -13.18
C TYR A 219 -22.33 -29.26 -12.08
N ALA A 220 -22.04 -28.12 -11.43
CA ALA A 220 -22.92 -27.59 -10.38
C ALA A 220 -24.29 -27.13 -10.93
N GLN A 221 -24.33 -26.52 -12.13
CA GLN A 221 -25.58 -26.20 -12.81
C GLN A 221 -26.43 -27.45 -13.08
N LEU A 222 -25.82 -28.52 -13.57
CA LEU A 222 -26.50 -29.79 -13.81
C LEU A 222 -27.01 -30.44 -12.53
N VAL A 223 -26.26 -30.40 -11.42
CA VAL A 223 -26.74 -30.90 -10.11
C VAL A 223 -28.02 -30.19 -9.66
N GLY A 224 -28.10 -28.87 -9.84
CA GLY A 224 -29.28 -28.08 -9.46
C GLY A 224 -30.53 -28.32 -10.33
N VAL A 225 -30.37 -28.79 -11.58
CA VAL A 225 -31.48 -29.09 -12.50
C VAL A 225 -31.90 -30.56 -12.43
N ILE A 226 -30.94 -31.49 -12.41
CA ILE A 226 -31.20 -32.94 -12.39
C ILE A 226 -31.97 -33.32 -11.13
N GLY A 227 -31.53 -32.85 -9.96
CA GLY A 227 -32.13 -33.19 -8.67
C GLY A 227 -31.73 -34.60 -8.19
N ASN A 228 -32.67 -35.32 -7.55
CA ASN A 228 -32.53 -36.76 -7.36
C ASN A 228 -32.79 -37.48 -8.70
N LYS A 229 -31.92 -38.43 -9.07
CA LYS A 229 -32.02 -39.21 -10.33
C LYS A 229 -33.36 -39.90 -10.57
N LYS A 230 -34.13 -40.23 -9.52
CA LYS A 230 -35.49 -40.77 -9.63
C LYS A 230 -36.51 -39.79 -10.22
N THR A 231 -36.23 -38.49 -10.18
CA THR A 231 -37.07 -37.40 -10.71
C THR A 231 -36.57 -36.90 -12.08
N LEU A 232 -35.73 -37.68 -12.75
CA LEU A 232 -35.17 -37.34 -14.06
C LEU A 232 -36.02 -37.96 -15.18
N THR A 233 -36.96 -37.18 -15.71
CA THR A 233 -37.78 -37.48 -16.88
C THR A 233 -37.26 -36.77 -18.12
N ASP A 234 -37.66 -37.25 -19.31
CA ASP A 234 -37.28 -36.65 -20.59
C ASP A 234 -37.79 -35.19 -20.75
N GLU A 235 -38.71 -34.73 -19.89
CA GLU A 235 -39.14 -33.33 -19.79
C GLU A 235 -37.97 -32.38 -19.44
N LYS A 236 -37.03 -32.83 -18.60
CA LYS A 236 -35.83 -32.05 -18.22
C LYS A 236 -34.74 -32.04 -19.30
N LEU A 237 -34.92 -32.77 -20.41
CA LEU A 237 -33.93 -32.87 -21.47
C LEU A 237 -33.58 -31.50 -22.05
N HIS A 238 -34.57 -30.62 -22.22
CA HIS A 238 -34.38 -29.26 -22.72
C HIS A 238 -33.51 -28.39 -21.79
N ASP A 239 -33.76 -28.42 -20.47
CA ASP A 239 -32.97 -27.66 -19.49
C ASP A 239 -31.52 -28.16 -19.42
N ILE A 240 -31.34 -29.48 -19.49
CA ILE A 240 -30.02 -30.13 -19.47
C ILE A 240 -29.25 -29.82 -20.77
N ALA A 241 -29.92 -29.85 -21.93
CA ALA A 241 -29.34 -29.47 -23.21
C ALA A 241 -28.95 -27.97 -23.24
N ALA A 242 -29.76 -27.09 -22.65
CA ALA A 242 -29.43 -25.66 -22.54
C ALA A 242 -28.14 -25.41 -21.73
N ILE A 243 -27.91 -26.16 -20.65
CA ILE A 243 -26.66 -26.08 -19.86
C ILE A 243 -25.46 -26.67 -20.62
N LEU A 244 -25.67 -27.72 -21.41
CA LEU A 244 -24.61 -28.40 -22.18
C LEU A 244 -24.28 -27.74 -23.52
N GLY A 245 -25.00 -26.69 -23.93
CA GLY A 245 -24.77 -25.98 -25.18
C GLY A 245 -25.43 -26.63 -26.40
N GLU A 246 -26.69 -27.04 -26.25
CA GLU A 246 -27.55 -27.66 -27.28
C GLU A 246 -27.14 -29.09 -27.71
N ASP A 247 -26.17 -29.70 -27.02
CA ASP A 247 -25.78 -31.11 -27.18
C ASP A 247 -26.87 -32.09 -26.69
N GLY A 248 -27.97 -32.22 -27.44
CA GLY A 248 -29.08 -33.11 -27.13
C GLY A 248 -28.67 -34.58 -26.93
N GLU A 249 -27.66 -35.06 -27.68
CA GLU A 249 -27.08 -36.40 -27.49
C GLU A 249 -26.48 -36.60 -26.10
N LYS A 250 -25.84 -35.57 -25.52
CA LYS A 250 -25.28 -35.63 -24.16
C LYS A 250 -26.38 -35.55 -23.11
N ALA A 251 -27.42 -34.74 -23.34
CA ALA A 251 -28.58 -34.68 -22.46
C ALA A 251 -29.29 -36.04 -22.36
N GLN A 252 -29.56 -36.68 -23.51
CA GLN A 252 -30.12 -38.02 -23.57
C GLN A 252 -29.19 -39.06 -22.89
N ALA A 253 -27.89 -39.01 -23.18
CA ALA A 253 -26.92 -39.94 -22.57
C ALA A 253 -26.80 -39.80 -21.05
N ILE A 254 -27.05 -38.60 -20.47
CA ILE A 254 -27.13 -38.40 -19.02
C ILE A 254 -28.40 -39.04 -18.44
N ILE A 255 -29.55 -38.88 -19.12
CA ILE A 255 -30.81 -39.50 -18.71
C ILE A 255 -30.71 -41.03 -18.77
N ASP A 256 -30.12 -41.59 -19.83
CA ASP A 256 -29.94 -43.03 -19.96
C ASP A 256 -28.84 -43.59 -19.03
N ALA A 257 -27.81 -42.80 -18.70
CA ALA A 257 -26.88 -43.14 -17.63
C ALA A 257 -27.56 -43.15 -16.25
N ALA A 258 -28.51 -42.25 -15.98
CA ALA A 258 -29.25 -42.24 -14.72
C ALA A 258 -30.15 -43.48 -14.57
N LYS A 259 -30.77 -43.96 -15.66
CA LYS A 259 -31.55 -45.22 -15.71
C LYS A 259 -30.70 -46.46 -15.37
N VAL A 260 -29.39 -46.40 -15.57
CA VAL A 260 -28.43 -47.50 -15.34
C VAL A 260 -27.51 -47.25 -14.12
N SER A 261 -27.64 -46.10 -13.45
CA SER A 261 -26.70 -45.65 -12.41
C SER A 261 -26.75 -46.49 -11.13
N MET A 262 -25.59 -47.00 -10.72
CA MET A 262 -25.41 -47.85 -9.54
C MET A 262 -25.14 -47.08 -8.23
N GLY A 263 -25.16 -45.74 -8.24
CA GLY A 263 -24.97 -44.93 -7.02
C GLY A 263 -26.11 -45.10 -6.01
N TYR A 264 -25.93 -44.65 -4.75
CA TYR A 264 -26.99 -44.75 -3.75
C TYR A 264 -28.16 -43.78 -4.02
N ASP A 265 -29.28 -43.93 -3.30
CA ASP A 265 -30.42 -43.00 -3.38
C ASP A 265 -30.38 -41.96 -2.26
N LEU A 266 -30.68 -40.69 -2.58
CA LEU A 266 -30.66 -39.58 -1.63
C LEU A 266 -32.03 -39.38 -0.98
N ALA A 267 -32.06 -39.25 0.35
CA ALA A 267 -33.23 -38.72 1.04
C ALA A 267 -33.45 -37.24 0.65
N GLY A 268 -34.71 -36.78 0.69
CA GLY A 268 -35.06 -35.39 0.33
C GLY A 268 -34.29 -34.36 1.18
N THR A 269 -34.17 -34.59 2.49
CA THR A 269 -33.41 -33.76 3.43
C THR A 269 -31.93 -33.65 3.08
N ASP A 270 -31.33 -34.74 2.59
CA ASP A 270 -29.91 -34.78 2.24
C ASP A 270 -29.67 -34.07 0.91
N PHE A 271 -30.60 -34.27 -0.04
CA PHE A 271 -30.59 -33.56 -1.31
C PHE A 271 -30.80 -32.05 -1.14
N GLU A 272 -31.68 -31.59 -0.25
CA GLU A 272 -31.88 -30.16 0.04
C GLU A 272 -30.58 -29.47 0.47
N ILE A 273 -29.74 -30.12 1.27
CA ILE A 273 -28.45 -29.57 1.69
C ILE A 273 -27.46 -29.53 0.51
N ILE A 274 -27.49 -30.52 -0.39
CA ILE A 274 -26.66 -30.56 -1.60
C ILE A 274 -27.10 -29.49 -2.62
N ASP A 275 -28.39 -29.23 -2.78
CA ASP A 275 -28.92 -28.16 -3.63
C ASP A 275 -28.58 -26.77 -3.06
N GLN A 276 -28.75 -26.56 -1.75
CA GLN A 276 -28.29 -25.34 -1.06
C GLN A 276 -26.79 -25.11 -1.27
N LEU A 277 -25.97 -26.16 -1.15
CA LEU A 277 -24.54 -26.10 -1.45
C LEU A 277 -24.31 -25.71 -2.92
N SER A 278 -24.97 -26.38 -3.87
CA SER A 278 -24.81 -26.11 -5.31
C SER A 278 -25.14 -24.65 -5.67
N ARG A 279 -26.30 -24.14 -5.22
CA ARG A 279 -26.70 -22.74 -5.39
C ARG A 279 -25.68 -21.78 -4.79
N LEU A 280 -25.09 -22.12 -3.64
CA LEU A 280 -24.03 -21.33 -3.02
C LEU A 280 -22.73 -21.34 -3.85
N VAL A 281 -22.31 -22.48 -4.41
CA VAL A 281 -21.11 -22.55 -5.26
C VAL A 281 -21.29 -21.73 -6.53
N LEU A 282 -22.45 -21.84 -7.19
CA LEU A 282 -22.79 -21.06 -8.39
C LEU A 282 -22.78 -19.55 -8.07
N LYS A 283 -23.50 -19.13 -7.03
CA LYS A 283 -23.52 -17.72 -6.58
C LYS A 283 -22.12 -17.20 -6.22
N GLN A 284 -21.24 -18.05 -5.69
CA GLN A 284 -19.85 -17.66 -5.37
C GLN A 284 -18.96 -17.58 -6.62
N ALA A 285 -19.19 -18.41 -7.64
CA ALA A 285 -18.53 -18.28 -8.94
C ALA A 285 -18.99 -17.02 -9.70
N ASP A 286 -20.27 -16.69 -9.64
CA ASP A 286 -20.81 -15.43 -10.20
C ASP A 286 -20.28 -14.20 -9.42
N ASN A 287 -20.21 -14.28 -8.09
CA ASN A 287 -19.56 -13.27 -7.24
C ASN A 287 -18.09 -13.06 -7.65
N ARG A 288 -17.33 -14.14 -7.87
CA ARG A 288 -15.95 -14.09 -8.39
C ARG A 288 -15.87 -13.41 -9.75
N ARG A 289 -16.82 -13.66 -10.66
CA ARG A 289 -16.92 -12.98 -11.96
C ARG A 289 -17.13 -11.47 -11.75
N ASN A 290 -18.04 -11.08 -10.88
CA ASN A 290 -18.31 -9.69 -10.56
C ASN A 290 -17.10 -8.98 -9.93
N THR A 291 -16.37 -9.63 -8.99
CA THR A 291 -15.10 -9.09 -8.45
C THR A 291 -14.06 -8.87 -9.55
N SER A 292 -14.00 -9.78 -10.54
CA SER A 292 -13.09 -9.65 -11.68
C SER A 292 -13.45 -8.45 -12.58
N THR A 293 -14.74 -8.26 -12.90
CA THR A 293 -15.21 -7.11 -13.69
C THR A 293 -15.00 -5.79 -12.95
N TYR A 294 -15.29 -5.73 -11.65
CA TYR A 294 -14.97 -4.57 -10.81
C TYR A 294 -13.46 -4.28 -10.79
N LEU A 295 -12.61 -5.31 -10.73
CA LEU A 295 -11.15 -5.15 -10.82
C LEU A 295 -10.73 -4.62 -12.20
N ASP A 296 -11.34 -5.09 -13.29
CA ASP A 296 -11.09 -4.60 -14.65
C ASP A 296 -11.43 -3.10 -14.76
N GLU A 297 -12.63 -2.69 -14.35
CA GLU A 297 -13.10 -1.29 -14.37
C GLU A 297 -12.28 -0.38 -13.47
N LYS A 298 -11.98 -0.82 -12.24
CA LYS A 298 -11.18 -0.04 -11.29
C LYS A 298 -9.74 0.13 -11.77
N LEU A 299 -9.21 -0.83 -12.55
CA LEU A 299 -7.87 -0.72 -13.14
C LEU A 299 -7.85 0.22 -14.36
N ASP A 300 -8.93 0.36 -15.13
CA ASP A 300 -9.02 1.40 -16.19
C ASP A 300 -8.89 2.82 -15.60
N GLN A 301 -9.53 3.05 -14.45
CA GLN A 301 -9.53 4.36 -13.78
C GLN A 301 -8.18 4.75 -13.15
N VAL A 302 -7.31 3.77 -12.87
CA VAL A 302 -6.11 3.97 -12.02
C VAL A 302 -4.80 3.65 -12.75
N ALA A 303 -4.78 2.65 -13.64
CA ALA A 303 -3.59 2.23 -14.37
C ALA A 303 -3.91 1.64 -15.77
N PRO A 304 -4.55 2.42 -16.67
CA PRO A 304 -4.96 1.93 -17.98
C PRO A 304 -3.78 1.55 -18.88
N ASN A 305 -2.62 2.21 -18.78
CA ASN A 305 -1.47 1.85 -19.62
C ASN A 305 -0.87 0.50 -19.21
N LEU A 306 -0.75 0.25 -17.91
CA LEU A 306 -0.31 -1.03 -17.37
C LEU A 306 -1.31 -2.16 -17.69
N LYS A 307 -2.62 -1.88 -17.64
CA LYS A 307 -3.69 -2.81 -18.06
C LYS A 307 -3.57 -3.17 -19.55
N ALA A 308 -3.51 -2.17 -20.43
CA ALA A 308 -3.44 -2.38 -21.88
C ALA A 308 -2.24 -3.22 -22.31
N LEU A 309 -1.08 -3.02 -21.64
CA LEU A 309 0.18 -3.71 -21.90
C LEU A 309 0.23 -5.16 -21.37
N LEU A 310 -0.30 -5.43 -20.17
CA LEU A 310 -0.09 -6.70 -19.45
C LEU A 310 -1.33 -7.58 -19.30
N GLY A 311 -2.53 -7.00 -19.39
CA GLY A 311 -3.78 -7.59 -18.92
C GLY A 311 -3.97 -7.42 -17.41
N SER A 312 -5.22 -7.24 -16.98
CA SER A 312 -5.58 -6.72 -15.66
C SER A 312 -5.13 -7.60 -14.51
N SER A 313 -5.25 -8.91 -14.63
CA SER A 313 -4.86 -9.87 -13.59
C SER A 313 -3.35 -9.90 -13.33
N VAL A 314 -2.52 -9.66 -14.35
CA VAL A 314 -1.06 -9.54 -14.19
C VAL A 314 -0.70 -8.17 -13.62
N ALA A 315 -1.30 -7.10 -14.13
CA ALA A 315 -1.10 -5.74 -13.63
C ALA A 315 -1.48 -5.60 -12.14
N ALA A 316 -2.66 -6.07 -11.74
CA ALA A 316 -3.12 -6.03 -10.35
C ALA A 316 -2.23 -6.85 -9.39
N ARG A 317 -1.78 -8.05 -9.80
CA ARG A 317 -0.83 -8.84 -9.00
C ARG A 317 0.55 -8.15 -8.86
N LEU A 318 1.02 -7.42 -9.87
CA LEU A 318 2.24 -6.60 -9.75
C LEU A 318 2.05 -5.43 -8.76
N ILE A 319 0.92 -4.72 -8.80
CA ILE A 319 0.59 -3.63 -7.86
C ILE A 319 0.53 -4.17 -6.43
N SER A 320 -0.20 -5.27 -6.21
CA SER A 320 -0.33 -5.94 -4.92
C SER A 320 1.03 -6.39 -4.37
N HIS A 321 1.86 -7.05 -5.18
CA HIS A 321 3.19 -7.51 -4.75
C HIS A 321 4.22 -6.36 -4.57
N ALA A 322 3.94 -5.16 -5.09
CA ALA A 322 4.72 -3.95 -4.80
C ALA A 322 4.17 -3.14 -3.61
N GLY A 323 2.99 -3.49 -3.08
CA GLY A 323 2.32 -2.81 -1.96
C GLY A 323 1.66 -1.46 -2.30
N SER A 324 2.01 -0.84 -3.42
CA SER A 324 1.28 0.27 -4.05
C SER A 324 1.75 0.47 -5.49
N LEU A 325 0.93 1.13 -6.32
CA LEU A 325 1.29 1.57 -7.66
C LEU A 325 2.44 2.61 -7.61
N THR A 326 2.44 3.47 -6.59
CA THR A 326 3.55 4.42 -6.34
C THR A 326 4.87 3.70 -6.05
N SER A 327 4.84 2.61 -5.27
CA SER A 327 6.00 1.74 -5.06
C SER A 327 6.42 1.05 -6.36
N LEU A 328 5.46 0.53 -7.14
CA LEU A 328 5.72 -0.13 -8.43
C LEU A 328 6.40 0.82 -9.44
N ALA A 329 6.03 2.10 -9.46
CA ALA A 329 6.66 3.13 -10.28
C ALA A 329 8.08 3.47 -9.83
N LYS A 330 8.35 3.46 -8.51
CA LYS A 330 9.68 3.69 -7.93
C LYS A 330 10.64 2.52 -8.15
N LEU A 331 10.15 1.28 -8.29
CA LEU A 331 11.00 0.13 -8.58
C LEU A 331 11.73 0.28 -9.93
N PRO A 332 12.99 -0.22 -10.05
CA PRO A 332 13.65 -0.34 -11.34
C PRO A 332 13.14 -1.56 -12.11
N SER A 333 13.10 -1.46 -13.44
CA SER A 333 12.71 -2.56 -14.36
C SER A 333 13.37 -3.91 -14.03
N SER A 334 14.64 -3.92 -13.60
CA SER A 334 15.35 -5.15 -13.21
C SER A 334 14.73 -5.88 -12.02
N THR A 335 14.12 -5.16 -11.07
CA THR A 335 13.39 -5.75 -9.95
C THR A 335 11.98 -6.14 -10.39
N LEU A 336 11.31 -5.29 -11.17
CA LEU A 336 9.99 -5.58 -11.75
C LEU A 336 10.01 -6.83 -12.66
N GLN A 337 11.14 -7.13 -13.32
CA GLN A 337 11.37 -8.35 -14.10
C GLN A 337 11.25 -9.65 -13.27
N ILE A 338 11.65 -9.60 -12.00
CA ILE A 338 11.79 -10.76 -11.10
C ILE A 338 10.81 -10.75 -9.92
N LEU A 339 9.85 -9.82 -9.92
CA LEU A 339 8.84 -9.66 -8.86
C LEU A 339 7.98 -10.93 -8.73
N GLY A 340 7.87 -11.48 -7.52
CA GLY A 340 7.26 -12.79 -7.23
C GLY A 340 8.19 -14.00 -7.40
N ALA A 341 9.46 -13.81 -7.77
CA ALA A 341 10.48 -14.87 -7.84
C ALA A 341 11.60 -14.71 -6.79
N GLU A 342 11.43 -13.85 -5.79
CA GLU A 342 12.43 -13.46 -4.79
C GLU A 342 12.94 -14.67 -3.99
N LYS A 343 12.04 -15.58 -3.59
CA LYS A 343 12.42 -16.82 -2.87
C LYS A 343 13.38 -17.69 -3.71
N ALA A 344 13.18 -17.74 -5.03
CA ALA A 344 14.08 -18.46 -5.94
C ALA A 344 15.37 -17.68 -6.22
N LEU A 345 15.30 -16.34 -6.33
CA LEU A 345 16.45 -15.45 -6.46
C LEU A 345 17.40 -15.56 -5.27
N PHE A 346 16.90 -15.38 -4.03
CA PHE A 346 17.70 -15.47 -2.82
C PHE A 346 18.27 -16.87 -2.59
N ARG A 347 17.53 -17.93 -2.98
CA ARG A 347 18.07 -19.30 -2.98
C ARG A 347 19.24 -19.44 -3.96
N ALA A 348 19.08 -18.98 -5.20
CA ALA A 348 20.13 -19.02 -6.21
C ALA A 348 21.37 -18.19 -5.82
N LEU A 349 21.18 -17.00 -5.23
CA LEU A 349 22.28 -16.18 -4.71
C LEU A 349 23.04 -16.88 -3.58
N LYS A 350 22.33 -17.51 -2.63
CA LYS A 350 22.94 -18.29 -1.54
C LYS A 350 23.70 -19.51 -2.04
N THR A 351 23.20 -20.22 -3.05
CA THR A 351 23.87 -21.42 -3.62
C THR A 351 24.83 -21.12 -4.77
N LYS A 352 24.99 -19.84 -5.16
CA LYS A 352 25.69 -19.41 -6.38
C LYS A 352 25.17 -20.10 -7.67
N GLY A 353 23.89 -20.46 -7.68
CA GLY A 353 23.20 -21.11 -8.80
C GLY A 353 22.62 -20.12 -9.82
N ASN A 354 21.97 -20.67 -10.85
CA ASN A 354 21.29 -19.87 -11.88
C ASN A 354 20.13 -19.06 -11.30
N THR A 355 20.13 -17.74 -11.51
CA THR A 355 19.05 -16.84 -11.07
C THR A 355 17.80 -16.93 -11.97
N PRO A 356 16.60 -16.69 -11.42
CA PRO A 356 15.36 -16.63 -12.20
C PRO A 356 15.39 -15.45 -13.19
N LYS A 357 14.76 -15.64 -14.36
CA LYS A 357 14.74 -14.65 -15.47
C LYS A 357 13.39 -13.93 -15.63
N PHE A 358 12.40 -14.34 -14.83
CA PHE A 358 11.04 -13.83 -14.81
C PHE A 358 10.40 -14.19 -13.46
N GLY A 359 9.50 -13.35 -12.97
CA GLY A 359 8.52 -13.68 -11.93
C GLY A 359 7.09 -13.63 -12.48
N LEU A 360 6.20 -12.87 -11.84
CA LEU A 360 4.77 -12.71 -12.20
C LEU A 360 4.54 -12.35 -13.68
N LEU A 361 5.45 -11.59 -14.29
CA LEU A 361 5.42 -11.26 -15.72
C LEU A 361 5.42 -12.47 -16.66
N PHE A 362 5.82 -13.67 -16.22
CA PHE A 362 5.77 -14.88 -17.04
C PHE A 362 4.37 -15.20 -17.58
N HIS A 363 3.31 -14.78 -16.84
CA HIS A 363 1.92 -14.98 -17.20
C HIS A 363 1.39 -13.96 -18.23
N ALA A 364 2.15 -12.91 -18.58
CA ALA A 364 1.73 -11.95 -19.60
C ALA A 364 1.78 -12.59 -21.01
N GLY A 365 0.73 -12.36 -21.82
CA GLY A 365 0.51 -13.05 -23.09
C GLY A 365 1.68 -13.02 -24.07
N ALA A 366 2.37 -11.88 -24.20
CA ALA A 366 3.55 -11.75 -25.06
C ALA A 366 4.73 -12.65 -24.64
N ILE A 367 4.91 -12.89 -23.34
CA ILE A 367 5.94 -13.79 -22.79
C ILE A 367 5.46 -15.25 -22.84
N ALA A 368 4.16 -15.50 -22.75
CA ALA A 368 3.57 -16.81 -23.00
C ALA A 368 3.85 -17.30 -24.44
N LYS A 369 3.58 -16.45 -25.44
CA LYS A 369 3.79 -16.70 -26.88
C LYS A 369 5.27 -16.87 -27.29
N ALA A 370 6.22 -16.22 -26.61
CA ALA A 370 7.63 -16.22 -27.00
C ALA A 370 8.32 -17.60 -26.91
N SER A 371 9.26 -17.89 -27.83
CA SER A 371 10.00 -19.16 -27.80
C SER A 371 10.87 -19.32 -26.54
N LYS A 372 11.05 -20.57 -26.06
CA LYS A 372 11.69 -20.88 -24.76
C LYS A 372 13.05 -20.18 -24.53
N GLN A 373 13.85 -20.03 -25.59
CA GLN A 373 15.15 -19.31 -25.52
C GLN A 373 14.98 -17.79 -25.39
N ASN A 374 13.98 -17.21 -26.04
CA ASN A 374 13.75 -15.76 -26.07
C ASN A 374 12.89 -15.26 -24.90
N LYS A 375 12.15 -16.11 -24.16
CA LYS A 375 11.31 -15.69 -23.01
C LYS A 375 12.04 -14.78 -22.01
N GLY A 376 13.31 -15.06 -21.68
CA GLY A 376 14.11 -14.21 -20.79
C GLY A 376 14.49 -12.84 -21.37
N ARG A 377 14.61 -12.72 -22.71
CA ARG A 377 14.82 -11.45 -23.41
C ARG A 377 13.52 -10.66 -23.51
N MET A 378 12.40 -11.36 -23.75
CA MET A 378 11.06 -10.77 -23.81
C MET A 378 10.65 -10.22 -22.43
N SER A 379 10.84 -11.00 -21.37
CA SER A 379 10.64 -10.61 -19.96
C SER A 379 11.28 -9.25 -19.64
N ARG A 380 12.57 -9.07 -19.97
CA ARG A 380 13.28 -7.80 -19.77
C ARG A 380 12.73 -6.62 -20.58
N CYS A 381 12.26 -6.86 -21.81
CA CYS A 381 11.64 -5.81 -22.63
C CYS A 381 10.27 -5.41 -22.11
N VAL A 382 9.43 -6.38 -21.71
CA VAL A 382 8.12 -6.13 -21.08
C VAL A 382 8.30 -5.40 -19.76
N ALA A 383 9.27 -5.81 -18.92
CA ALA A 383 9.58 -5.10 -17.67
C ALA A 383 10.01 -3.64 -17.89
N ASN A 384 10.80 -3.36 -18.94
CA ASN A 384 11.15 -1.98 -19.31
C ASN A 384 9.91 -1.16 -19.70
N LYS A 385 8.99 -1.73 -20.48
CA LYS A 385 7.74 -1.06 -20.90
C LYS A 385 6.78 -0.86 -19.73
N ALA A 386 6.56 -1.90 -18.92
CA ALA A 386 5.71 -1.84 -17.73
C ALA A 386 6.22 -0.84 -16.69
N SER A 387 7.54 -0.72 -16.52
CA SER A 387 8.18 0.28 -15.65
C SER A 387 8.08 1.73 -16.18
N MET A 388 7.78 1.93 -17.47
CA MET A 388 7.45 3.26 -18.01
C MET A 388 5.94 3.52 -17.92
N ALA A 389 5.11 2.54 -18.28
CA ALA A 389 3.65 2.59 -18.14
C ALA A 389 3.23 2.92 -16.70
N SER A 390 3.75 2.20 -15.69
CA SER A 390 3.42 2.45 -14.29
C SER A 390 3.85 3.84 -13.78
N ARG A 391 4.85 4.47 -14.41
CA ARG A 391 5.25 5.86 -14.07
C ARG A 391 4.30 6.87 -14.69
N ILE A 392 3.87 6.65 -15.94
CA ILE A 392 2.85 7.47 -16.60
C ILE A 392 1.51 7.37 -15.84
N ASP A 393 1.09 6.14 -15.49
CA ASP A 393 -0.15 5.88 -14.73
C ASP A 393 -0.16 6.50 -13.32
N VAL A 394 1.01 6.68 -12.68
CA VAL A 394 1.13 7.37 -11.37
C VAL A 394 1.22 8.89 -11.52
N PHE A 395 2.08 9.39 -12.41
CA PHE A 395 2.47 10.81 -12.41
C PHE A 395 1.73 11.69 -13.43
N SER A 396 1.00 11.12 -14.40
CA SER A 396 0.02 11.90 -15.18
C SER A 396 -1.11 12.37 -14.27
N ALA A 397 -1.70 13.55 -14.54
CA ALA A 397 -2.92 14.01 -13.86
C ALA A 397 -4.12 13.12 -14.26
N GLU A 398 -4.29 12.92 -15.57
CA GLU A 398 -5.25 11.99 -16.16
C GLU A 398 -4.48 10.91 -16.96
N PRO A 399 -4.67 9.61 -16.66
CA PRO A 399 -3.97 8.55 -17.40
C PRO A 399 -4.75 8.15 -18.65
N SER A 400 -4.21 8.45 -19.84
CA SER A 400 -4.79 8.01 -21.12
C SER A 400 -4.22 6.65 -21.56
N THR A 401 -5.01 5.79 -22.21
CA THR A 401 -4.61 4.42 -22.61
C THR A 401 -3.57 4.36 -23.73
N ARG A 402 -3.37 5.47 -24.47
CA ARG A 402 -2.63 5.49 -25.74
C ARG A 402 -1.16 5.05 -25.62
N PHE A 403 -0.49 5.35 -24.51
CA PHE A 403 0.89 4.88 -24.30
C PHE A 403 0.96 3.36 -24.08
N GLY A 404 -0.04 2.77 -23.43
CA GLY A 404 -0.15 1.35 -23.16
C GLY A 404 -0.29 0.54 -24.44
N ASP A 405 -1.19 0.95 -25.34
CA ASP A 405 -1.36 0.29 -26.65
C ASP A 405 -0.14 0.51 -27.56
N ALA A 406 0.48 1.69 -27.56
CA ALA A 406 1.74 1.90 -28.28
C ALA A 406 2.90 1.04 -27.73
N PHE A 407 3.01 0.89 -26.40
CA PHE A 407 4.00 0.01 -25.79
C PHE A 407 3.72 -1.48 -26.04
N LYS A 408 2.45 -1.88 -26.15
CA LYS A 408 1.99 -3.22 -26.50
C LYS A 408 2.33 -3.54 -27.96
N GLN A 409 2.03 -2.65 -28.90
CA GLN A 409 2.47 -2.75 -30.29
C GLN A 409 3.99 -2.92 -30.38
N GLN A 410 4.78 -2.14 -29.63
CA GLN A 410 6.24 -2.31 -29.59
C GLN A 410 6.73 -3.60 -28.91
N VAL A 411 5.91 -4.23 -28.07
CA VAL A 411 6.17 -5.56 -27.49
C VAL A 411 5.87 -6.66 -28.50
N ASP A 412 4.81 -6.53 -29.28
CA ASP A 412 4.44 -7.48 -30.34
C ASP A 412 5.36 -7.33 -31.58
N GLU A 413 5.74 -6.13 -32.00
CA GLU A 413 6.86 -5.89 -32.95
C GLU A 413 8.16 -6.57 -32.48
N ARG A 414 8.42 -6.57 -31.17
CA ARG A 414 9.60 -7.20 -30.60
C ARG A 414 9.48 -8.73 -30.56
N LEU A 415 8.28 -9.26 -30.46
CA LEU A 415 7.99 -10.68 -30.64
C LEU A 415 8.16 -11.09 -32.12
N GLU A 416 7.63 -10.30 -33.06
CA GLU A 416 7.84 -10.48 -34.50
C GLU A 416 9.31 -10.40 -34.91
N PHE A 417 10.10 -9.49 -34.35
CA PHE A 417 11.55 -9.44 -34.57
C PHE A 417 12.23 -10.77 -34.25
N TYR A 418 11.78 -11.48 -33.21
CA TYR A 418 12.32 -12.79 -32.83
C TYR A 418 11.84 -13.95 -33.72
N ALA A 419 10.89 -13.72 -34.63
CA ALA A 419 10.42 -14.68 -35.63
C ALA A 419 10.90 -14.35 -37.06
N THR A 420 10.95 -13.06 -37.42
CA THR A 420 11.14 -12.56 -38.80
C THR A 420 12.41 -11.73 -39.02
N GLY A 421 13.07 -11.27 -37.94
CA GLY A 421 14.23 -10.37 -38.02
C GLY A 421 13.92 -8.90 -38.35
N LYS A 422 12.67 -8.53 -38.65
CA LYS A 422 12.26 -7.12 -38.85
C LYS A 422 12.57 -6.28 -37.61
N ARG A 423 13.37 -5.22 -37.75
CA ARG A 423 13.76 -4.36 -36.61
C ARG A 423 12.51 -3.62 -36.08
N PRO A 424 12.25 -3.61 -34.76
CA PRO A 424 11.14 -2.85 -34.18
C PRO A 424 11.41 -1.35 -34.25
N THR A 425 10.35 -0.56 -34.11
CA THR A 425 10.38 0.91 -34.00
C THR A 425 11.23 1.40 -32.82
N LYS A 426 11.73 2.64 -32.88
CA LYS A 426 12.46 3.23 -31.75
C LYS A 426 11.49 3.72 -30.68
N ASN A 427 11.91 3.62 -29.42
CA ASN A 427 11.15 4.10 -28.27
C ASN A 427 10.93 5.62 -28.30
N SER A 428 11.93 6.38 -28.78
CA SER A 428 11.84 7.85 -28.95
C SER A 428 10.74 8.26 -29.92
N ASP A 429 10.68 7.56 -31.05
CA ASP A 429 9.90 7.98 -32.21
C ASP A 429 8.41 7.70 -31.95
N VAL A 430 8.10 6.56 -31.31
CA VAL A 430 6.74 6.21 -30.88
C VAL A 430 6.25 7.06 -29.72
N ILE A 431 7.09 7.38 -28.71
CA ILE A 431 6.68 8.30 -27.64
C ILE A 431 6.35 9.68 -28.21
N LYS A 432 7.14 10.19 -29.17
CA LYS A 432 6.82 11.44 -29.88
C LYS A 432 5.47 11.37 -30.59
N SER A 433 5.22 10.36 -31.41
CA SER A 433 3.93 10.23 -32.12
C SER A 433 2.72 10.12 -31.19
N VAL A 434 2.87 9.52 -29.99
CA VAL A 434 1.79 9.47 -28.99
C VAL A 434 1.60 10.83 -28.31
N MET A 435 2.68 11.53 -27.94
CA MET A 435 2.62 12.90 -27.41
C MET A 435 1.99 13.87 -28.41
N GLU A 436 2.40 13.81 -29.68
CA GLU A 436 1.83 14.58 -30.79
C GLU A 436 0.32 14.31 -30.90
N SER A 437 -0.10 13.03 -30.90
CA SER A 437 -1.53 12.67 -30.93
C SER A 437 -2.34 13.18 -29.73
N LEU A 438 -1.70 13.41 -28.58
CA LEU A 438 -2.34 13.89 -27.36
C LEU A 438 -2.41 15.42 -27.32
N GLY A 439 -1.39 16.13 -27.81
CA GLY A 439 -1.44 17.59 -27.98
C GLY A 439 -2.54 18.02 -28.95
N ASP A 440 -2.72 17.28 -30.04
CA ASP A 440 -3.79 17.47 -31.04
C ASP A 440 -5.22 17.22 -30.48
N ALA A 441 -5.33 16.72 -29.23
CA ALA A 441 -6.60 16.48 -28.54
C ALA A 441 -6.99 17.57 -27.53
N GLY A 442 -6.16 18.61 -27.38
CA GLY A 442 -6.50 19.84 -26.64
C GLY A 442 -6.01 19.91 -25.20
N GLU A 443 -4.75 20.34 -25.02
CA GLU A 443 -4.40 21.44 -24.12
C GLU A 443 -2.98 21.93 -24.45
N THR A 444 -2.78 23.25 -24.53
CA THR A 444 -1.45 23.83 -24.65
C THR A 444 -0.72 23.71 -23.33
N PHE A 445 0.28 22.83 -23.25
CA PHE A 445 1.28 22.89 -22.20
C PHE A 445 2.07 24.19 -22.36
N ASP A 446 1.88 25.15 -21.45
CA ASP A 446 2.68 26.37 -21.39
C ASP A 446 4.17 25.99 -21.18
N GLU A 447 5.04 26.34 -22.14
CA GLU A 447 6.48 26.04 -22.04
C GLU A 447 7.23 26.99 -21.07
N ASP A 448 6.53 27.99 -20.51
CA ASP A 448 7.04 29.09 -19.66
C ASP A 448 7.47 28.67 -18.23
N MET A 449 7.80 27.40 -18.01
CA MET A 449 8.32 26.86 -16.74
C MET A 449 9.61 26.03 -16.89
N ILE A 450 10.40 26.29 -17.95
CA ILE A 450 11.80 25.84 -18.05
C ILE A 450 12.75 27.04 -18.17
N ASP A 451 12.76 27.92 -17.16
CA ASP A 451 13.77 28.97 -17.03
C ASP A 451 14.74 28.66 -15.88
N ALA A 452 15.73 27.82 -16.19
CA ALA A 452 16.93 27.63 -15.38
C ALA A 452 18.10 28.26 -16.17
N PRO A 453 18.81 29.26 -15.62
CA PRO A 453 19.59 30.19 -16.44
C PRO A 453 20.90 29.58 -16.97
N ASP A 454 20.88 29.12 -18.23
CA ASP A 454 22.07 28.65 -18.93
C ASP A 454 22.78 29.83 -19.63
N ALA A 455 23.96 30.20 -19.12
CA ALA A 455 24.62 31.48 -19.44
C ALA A 455 25.30 31.49 -20.83
N ALA A 456 24.54 31.84 -21.87
CA ALA A 456 25.02 31.83 -23.24
C ALA A 456 25.86 33.07 -23.65
N ALA A 457 27.01 32.77 -24.26
CA ALA A 457 27.78 33.57 -25.22
C ALA A 457 28.68 34.74 -24.73
N SER A 458 29.98 34.45 -24.65
CA SER A 458 31.00 35.30 -25.29
C SER A 458 31.33 34.74 -26.69
N LYS A 459 31.69 35.62 -27.64
CA LYS A 459 31.59 35.35 -29.09
C LYS A 459 32.83 34.67 -29.69
N LYS A 460 32.59 33.99 -30.82
CA LYS A 460 33.50 33.69 -31.94
C LYS A 460 35.00 33.89 -31.69
N ASP A 461 35.78 32.80 -31.71
CA ASP A 461 36.98 32.78 -32.56
C ASP A 461 37.46 31.35 -32.92
N LYS A 462 38.41 31.26 -33.86
CA LYS A 462 39.17 30.05 -34.24
C LYS A 462 38.36 28.90 -34.86
N LYS A 463 37.75 29.18 -36.02
CA LYS A 463 37.46 28.18 -37.07
C LYS A 463 38.78 27.71 -37.74
N ASP A 464 39.78 27.31 -36.95
CA ASP A 464 41.13 27.02 -37.49
C ASP A 464 41.99 26.11 -36.57
N LYS A 465 41.46 24.95 -36.17
CA LYS A 465 42.25 23.95 -35.41
C LYS A 465 41.75 22.49 -35.40
N LYS A 466 40.90 22.06 -36.34
CA LYS A 466 40.31 20.71 -36.32
C LYS A 466 41.09 19.62 -37.09
N ASP A 467 41.99 20.01 -38.00
CA ASP A 467 42.80 19.07 -38.81
C ASP A 467 44.19 18.75 -38.24
N LYS A 468 44.41 18.98 -36.92
CA LYS A 468 45.69 18.69 -36.25
C LYS A 468 45.57 17.86 -34.97
N LYS A 469 44.48 17.08 -34.84
CA LYS A 469 44.25 16.18 -33.69
C LYS A 469 43.89 14.73 -34.07
N LYS A 470 44.15 14.31 -35.32
CA LYS A 470 44.01 12.90 -35.77
C LYS A 470 45.35 12.14 -35.72
N ASP A 471 46.44 12.75 -36.18
CA ASP A 471 47.79 12.13 -36.30
C ASP A 471 48.57 11.88 -34.99
N LYS A 472 47.92 11.92 -33.82
CA LYS A 472 48.61 11.74 -32.53
C LYS A 472 48.05 10.64 -31.62
N LYS A 473 47.20 9.75 -32.15
CA LYS A 473 46.77 8.52 -31.45
C LYS A 473 47.40 7.25 -32.02
N ASP A 474 47.41 7.11 -33.35
CA ASP A 474 47.81 5.88 -34.06
C ASP A 474 49.33 5.58 -34.02
N LYS A 475 50.12 6.41 -33.33
CA LYS A 475 51.57 6.22 -33.13
C LYS A 475 51.95 5.71 -31.72
N LYS A 476 50.98 5.42 -30.84
CA LYS A 476 51.26 4.87 -29.48
C LYS A 476 51.11 3.34 -29.37
N GLU A 477 50.13 2.73 -30.02
CA GLU A 477 49.85 1.29 -29.87
C GLU A 477 50.86 0.35 -30.58
N LYS A 478 51.79 0.90 -31.37
CA LYS A 478 52.75 0.11 -32.16
C LYS A 478 54.14 -0.04 -31.52
N LYS A 479 54.34 0.31 -30.24
CA LYS A 479 55.66 0.30 -29.56
C LYS A 479 55.79 -0.58 -28.30
N GLU A 480 54.70 -1.08 -27.71
CA GLU A 480 54.79 -1.91 -26.48
C GLU A 480 55.05 -3.40 -26.78
N LYS A 481 54.94 -3.85 -28.03
CA LYS A 481 55.04 -5.27 -28.42
C LYS A 481 56.48 -5.76 -28.72
N LYS A 482 57.53 -5.07 -28.21
CA LYS A 482 58.94 -5.41 -28.50
C LYS A 482 59.94 -5.14 -27.36
N ARG A 483 59.55 -5.39 -26.09
CA ARG A 483 60.46 -5.47 -24.93
C ARG A 483 60.03 -6.56 -23.95
N LYS A 484 60.48 -7.80 -24.20
CA LYS A 484 60.50 -8.95 -23.29
C LYS A 484 61.56 -9.94 -23.78
N HIS A 485 62.81 -9.74 -23.35
CA HIS A 485 63.93 -10.69 -23.39
C HIS A 485 65.07 -10.08 -22.57
N GLU A 486 65.73 -10.90 -21.74
CA GLU A 486 66.92 -10.59 -20.90
C GLU A 486 66.75 -9.42 -19.88
N GLU A 487 67.36 -9.41 -18.69
CA GLU A 487 68.30 -10.34 -18.01
C GLU A 487 67.76 -10.76 -16.61
N ASP A 488 68.37 -11.78 -16.00
CA ASP A 488 67.89 -12.57 -14.84
C ASP A 488 69.06 -12.75 -13.81
N GLU A 489 68.99 -13.29 -12.57
CA GLU A 489 68.03 -14.21 -11.91
C GLU A 489 67.19 -13.56 -10.75
N ASP A 490 67.33 -13.73 -9.42
CA ASP A 490 68.28 -14.38 -8.48
C ASP A 490 67.50 -15.04 -7.28
N VAL A 491 68.18 -15.77 -6.39
CA VAL A 491 67.59 -16.86 -5.54
C VAL A 491 68.09 -16.84 -4.06
N PRO A 492 67.70 -17.77 -3.11
CA PRO A 492 66.77 -18.92 -3.17
C PRO A 492 65.76 -19.07 -1.96
N MET A 493 65.08 -20.24 -1.94
CA MET A 493 64.45 -20.97 -0.79
C MET A 493 62.93 -20.71 -0.52
N THR A 494 62.04 -21.71 -0.38
CA THR A 494 62.15 -23.19 -0.54
C THR A 494 60.79 -23.89 -0.82
N ASN A 495 60.83 -25.00 -1.58
CA ASN A 495 59.95 -26.21 -1.62
C ASN A 495 58.40 -26.05 -1.71
N ALA A 496 57.66 -26.56 -2.73
CA ALA A 496 57.53 -27.93 -3.31
C ALA A 496 56.65 -28.89 -2.47
N ALA A 497 55.76 -29.76 -3.00
CA ALA A 497 55.10 -29.96 -4.33
C ALA A 497 53.80 -30.80 -4.08
N ASP A 498 53.04 -31.46 -4.97
CA ASP A 498 53.00 -31.76 -6.43
C ASP A 498 51.53 -32.14 -6.84
N GLY A 499 51.23 -32.41 -8.12
CA GLY A 499 50.18 -33.39 -8.49
C GLY A 499 49.45 -33.16 -9.83
N GLU A 500 49.54 -34.12 -10.77
CA GLU A 500 49.02 -33.97 -12.15
C GLU A 500 47.57 -34.46 -12.46
N LYS A 501 46.91 -33.67 -13.33
CA LYS A 501 46.06 -34.05 -14.50
C LYS A 501 45.47 -35.48 -14.59
N LYS A 502 44.15 -35.56 -14.91
CA LYS A 502 43.66 -36.40 -16.03
C LYS A 502 42.28 -35.99 -16.58
N LYS A 503 42.08 -36.18 -17.90
CA LYS A 503 40.81 -35.94 -18.63
C LYS A 503 39.96 -37.21 -18.69
N LYS A 504 38.62 -37.09 -18.69
CA LYS A 504 37.70 -38.01 -19.41
C LYS A 504 36.42 -37.27 -19.90
N LYS A 505 35.58 -37.95 -20.68
CA LYS A 505 34.77 -37.34 -21.78
C LYS A 505 33.41 -38.03 -21.97
N LYS A 506 32.31 -37.25 -22.12
CA LYS A 506 30.90 -37.68 -22.34
C LYS A 506 30.31 -38.48 -21.15
N LYS A 507 29.00 -38.51 -20.88
CA LYS A 507 27.83 -38.58 -21.79
C LYS A 507 26.58 -37.89 -21.20
N SER A 508 25.51 -37.79 -21.99
CA SER A 508 24.24 -37.15 -21.64
C SER A 508 23.21 -38.09 -21.00
N LYS A 509 22.37 -37.54 -20.13
CA LYS A 509 20.94 -37.86 -19.94
C LYS A 509 20.25 -36.60 -19.39
N GLY A 510 19.01 -36.35 -19.78
CA GLY A 510 18.21 -35.23 -19.26
C GLY A 510 17.11 -35.73 -18.34
N SER A 511 16.82 -34.99 -17.26
CA SER A 511 15.56 -35.07 -16.53
C SER A 511 14.49 -34.20 -17.20
N LYS A 512 13.22 -34.57 -17.05
CA LYS A 512 12.14 -33.59 -17.04
C LYS A 512 12.14 -32.97 -15.65
N ASP A 513 12.25 -31.65 -15.56
CA ASP A 513 11.99 -30.94 -14.31
C ASP A 513 10.51 -30.53 -14.31
N GLU A 514 9.66 -31.38 -13.74
CA GLU A 514 8.26 -31.05 -13.46
C GLU A 514 8.21 -30.15 -12.22
N TRP A 515 7.60 -28.97 -12.36
CA TRP A 515 7.52 -27.99 -11.27
C TRP A 515 6.33 -28.33 -10.36
N ALA A 516 6.60 -29.08 -9.30
CA ALA A 516 5.65 -29.25 -8.20
C ALA A 516 5.28 -27.89 -7.60
N GLN A 517 3.98 -27.65 -7.38
CA GLN A 517 3.53 -26.42 -6.72
C GLN A 517 3.92 -26.47 -5.24
N PRO A 518 4.48 -25.39 -4.66
CA PRO A 518 4.70 -25.32 -3.23
C PRO A 518 3.38 -25.00 -2.53
N GLU A 519 2.83 -25.97 -1.79
CA GLU A 519 1.78 -25.69 -0.82
C GLU A 519 2.27 -24.66 0.20
N VAL A 520 1.46 -23.64 0.45
CA VAL A 520 1.75 -22.63 1.48
C VAL A 520 0.94 -22.99 2.71
N GLY A 521 1.50 -23.88 3.53
CA GLY A 521 0.99 -24.12 4.88
C GLY A 521 1.05 -22.83 5.69
N VAL A 522 -0.10 -22.41 6.22
CA VAL A 522 -0.23 -21.28 7.15
C VAL A 522 -0.48 -21.88 8.54
N GLU A 523 0.49 -21.76 9.43
CA GLU A 523 0.32 -22.16 10.83
C GLU A 523 -0.64 -21.20 11.54
N ILE A 524 -1.85 -21.67 11.83
CA ILE A 524 -2.82 -20.95 12.67
C ILE A 524 -2.66 -21.44 14.10
N MET A 525 -2.16 -20.58 15.00
CA MET A 525 -2.16 -20.87 16.44
C MET A 525 -3.58 -20.72 17.01
N GLY A 526 -4.31 -21.84 17.10
CA GLY A 526 -5.54 -21.96 17.89
C GLY A 526 -5.28 -22.63 19.24
N LYS A 527 -5.66 -22.00 20.36
CA LYS A 527 -5.60 -22.59 21.71
C LYS A 527 -6.98 -23.04 22.19
N TYR A 528 -7.30 -24.31 21.97
CA TYR A 528 -8.29 -25.14 22.70
C TYR A 528 -7.87 -26.61 22.46
N GLY A 529 -8.17 -27.60 23.30
CA GLY A 529 -8.88 -27.59 24.58
C GLY A 529 -9.45 -28.99 24.86
N ASP A 530 -8.76 -29.77 25.71
CA ASP A 530 -9.11 -31.11 26.20
C ASP A 530 -9.32 -32.26 25.18
N GLY A 531 -9.35 -33.50 25.68
CA GLY A 531 -9.62 -34.74 24.92
C GLY A 531 -8.52 -35.80 25.01
N ALA A 532 -8.64 -36.75 25.94
CA ALA A 532 -7.70 -37.86 26.11
C ALA A 532 -8.19 -39.15 25.44
N LEU A 533 -7.26 -39.93 24.86
CA LEU A 533 -7.40 -41.35 24.56
C LEU A 533 -5.98 -41.98 24.43
N ALA A 534 -5.86 -43.29 24.63
CA ALA A 534 -4.58 -43.96 24.87
C ALA A 534 -4.43 -45.29 24.10
N CYS A 535 -3.20 -45.82 24.07
CA CYS A 535 -2.76 -47.05 23.40
C CYS A 535 -2.73 -46.92 21.86
N ASP A 536 -1.80 -47.55 21.12
CA ASP A 536 -1.11 -48.84 21.38
C ASP A 536 0.42 -48.81 21.11
N LYS A 537 1.10 -49.96 21.25
CA LYS A 537 2.57 -50.16 21.11
C LYS A 537 2.95 -50.70 19.72
N GLY A 538 4.15 -50.35 19.23
CA GLY A 538 4.71 -50.87 17.97
C GLY A 538 6.23 -50.72 17.88
N ASP A 539 6.95 -51.84 18.01
CA ASP A 539 8.39 -52.01 18.19
C ASP A 539 9.42 -51.31 17.23
N ASN A 540 10.35 -50.56 17.85
CA ASN A 540 11.81 -50.86 17.94
C ASN A 540 12.82 -50.45 16.82
N LYS A 541 14.00 -49.93 17.27
CA LYS A 541 15.26 -49.57 16.55
C LYS A 541 15.17 -48.44 15.49
N MET A 542 16.12 -47.49 15.37
CA MET A 542 17.54 -47.48 15.76
C MET A 542 18.13 -46.03 15.90
N SER A 543 19.40 -45.95 16.35
CA SER A 543 20.34 -44.81 16.32
C SER A 543 20.13 -43.56 17.22
N ASP A 544 20.60 -43.68 18.47
CA ASP A 544 20.95 -42.54 19.34
C ASP A 544 22.22 -41.81 18.87
N GLU A 545 22.08 -40.62 18.28
CA GLU A 545 23.21 -39.65 18.21
C GLU A 545 22.81 -38.15 18.13
N LYS A 546 21.55 -37.78 18.36
CA LYS A 546 21.07 -36.38 18.16
C LYS A 546 20.37 -35.71 19.34
N LEU A 547 20.03 -36.41 20.43
CA LEU A 547 19.39 -35.78 21.60
C LEU A 547 20.35 -34.89 22.43
N GLY A 548 21.64 -35.25 22.50
CA GLY A 548 22.60 -34.59 23.38
C GLY A 548 22.86 -33.10 23.10
N LYS A 549 22.70 -32.64 21.84
CA LYS A 549 22.98 -31.25 21.46
C LYS A 549 21.81 -30.27 21.66
N LYS A 550 20.56 -30.73 21.79
CA LYS A 550 19.42 -29.83 22.07
C LYS A 550 19.32 -29.42 23.54
N LYS A 551 19.60 -30.31 24.50
CA LYS A 551 19.47 -30.00 25.95
C LYS A 551 20.51 -29.01 26.48
N LYS A 552 21.70 -28.88 25.88
CA LYS A 552 22.70 -27.88 26.32
C LYS A 552 22.36 -26.44 25.90
N LEU A 553 21.66 -26.23 24.77
CA LEU A 553 21.40 -24.88 24.27
C LEU A 553 20.24 -24.19 25.01
N SER A 554 19.21 -24.94 25.43
CA SER A 554 18.11 -24.40 26.24
C SER A 554 18.51 -24.02 27.66
N ALA A 555 19.57 -24.61 28.20
CA ALA A 555 20.07 -24.31 29.54
C ALA A 555 20.87 -22.99 29.60
N MET A 556 21.59 -22.62 28.53
CA MET A 556 22.35 -21.37 28.51
C MET A 556 21.45 -20.13 28.35
N LEU A 557 20.39 -20.22 27.52
CA LEU A 557 19.45 -19.11 27.29
C LEU A 557 18.51 -18.79 28.48
N ALA A 558 18.55 -19.59 29.55
CA ALA A 558 17.80 -19.31 30.78
C ALA A 558 18.55 -18.41 31.77
N ASN A 559 19.87 -18.20 31.58
CA ASN A 559 20.76 -17.69 32.61
C ASN A 559 21.24 -16.23 32.37
N GLU A 560 20.59 -15.51 31.44
CA GLU A 560 20.87 -14.11 31.07
C GLU A 560 19.64 -13.20 31.31
N ARG A 561 18.77 -13.55 32.27
CA ARG A 561 17.57 -12.77 32.65
C ARG A 561 17.37 -12.67 34.18
N SER A 562 18.47 -12.69 34.93
CA SER A 562 18.45 -12.68 36.41
C SER A 562 19.59 -11.83 36.99
N THR A 563 19.74 -10.62 36.45
CA THR A 563 20.45 -9.49 37.07
C THR A 563 19.61 -8.23 36.88
N ASP A 564 19.81 -7.24 37.75
CA ASP A 564 19.17 -5.90 37.73
C ASP A 564 17.72 -5.84 38.25
N LEU A 565 17.53 -6.21 39.52
CA LEU A 565 16.53 -5.58 40.41
C LEU A 565 16.90 -5.83 41.89
N ASP A 566 17.41 -4.80 42.57
CA ASP A 566 17.49 -4.69 44.03
C ASP A 566 17.72 -3.21 44.39
N GLN A 567 17.22 -2.77 45.56
CA GLN A 567 17.22 -1.38 46.07
C GLN A 567 16.34 -0.39 45.25
N ASP A 568 15.47 0.45 45.84
CA ASP A 568 15.18 0.76 47.25
C ASP A 568 13.67 0.85 47.53
N SER A 569 13.31 0.88 48.82
CA SER A 569 11.95 1.01 49.35
C SER A 569 11.58 2.45 49.75
N GLU A 570 10.30 2.83 49.64
CA GLU A 570 9.48 3.27 50.80
C GLU A 570 7.99 3.52 50.47
N GLU A 571 7.22 3.76 51.54
CA GLU A 571 5.76 3.76 51.74
C GLU A 571 4.85 4.46 50.68
N HIS A 572 3.58 4.05 50.47
CA HIS A 572 2.46 4.30 51.40
C HIS A 572 1.17 3.44 51.16
N SER A 573 0.57 3.01 52.28
CA SER A 573 -0.86 2.73 52.59
C SER A 573 -1.84 2.15 51.54
N GLU A 574 -2.28 0.91 51.77
CA GLU A 574 -3.62 0.41 51.37
C GLU A 574 -4.75 0.98 52.26
N PRO A 575 -6.01 0.99 51.78
CA PRO A 575 -7.20 0.77 52.60
C PRO A 575 -7.85 -0.60 52.30
N LYS A 576 -8.15 -1.39 53.34
CA LYS A 576 -8.78 -2.72 53.21
C LYS A 576 -10.29 -2.64 52.90
N PRO A 577 -10.87 -3.62 52.18
CA PRO A 577 -12.31 -3.74 52.00
C PRO A 577 -12.98 -4.41 53.22
N THR A 578 -14.11 -3.86 53.66
CA THR A 578 -15.02 -4.50 54.63
C THR A 578 -16.21 -5.14 53.93
N LYS A 579 -16.62 -6.32 54.39
CA LYS A 579 -17.92 -6.92 54.07
C LYS A 579 -18.93 -6.49 55.13
N GLU A 580 -20.20 -6.25 54.75
CA GLU A 580 -21.33 -7.11 55.16
C GLU A 580 -22.72 -6.63 54.65
N ARG A 581 -23.67 -7.58 54.67
CA ARG A 581 -25.15 -7.43 54.76
C ARG A 581 -25.93 -6.68 53.66
N SER A 582 -26.53 -7.51 52.79
CA SER A 582 -27.98 -7.68 52.61
C SER A 582 -28.94 -6.50 52.89
N ASN A 583 -29.80 -6.20 51.91
CA ASN A 583 -31.25 -6.41 52.05
C ASN A 583 -31.97 -6.42 50.69
N GLU A 584 -33.24 -6.85 50.71
CA GLU A 584 -34.14 -6.94 49.54
C GLU A 584 -34.70 -5.58 49.10
N VAL A 585 -35.22 -5.47 47.87
CA VAL A 585 -36.66 -5.21 47.58
C VAL A 585 -36.90 -4.93 46.08
N GLN A 586 -37.74 -5.79 45.48
CA GLN A 586 -38.75 -5.61 44.40
C GLN A 586 -38.71 -4.44 43.39
N GLN A 587 -38.98 -4.77 42.12
CA GLN A 587 -39.87 -4.09 41.13
C GLN A 587 -39.68 -2.58 40.84
N LYS A 588 -39.74 -2.06 39.59
CA LYS A 588 -40.53 -2.43 38.40
C LYS A 588 -39.94 -1.71 37.15
N PRO A 589 -40.19 -2.17 35.90
CA PRO A 589 -39.88 -1.41 34.69
C PRO A 589 -40.97 -0.40 34.34
N VAL A 590 -40.61 0.69 33.64
CA VAL A 590 -41.56 1.65 33.02
C VAL A 590 -41.00 2.11 31.66
N VAL A 591 -41.78 1.82 30.61
CA VAL A 591 -41.80 2.39 29.23
C VAL A 591 -40.44 2.76 28.62
#